data_AF-A0AA41M2S8-F1
#
_entry.id   AF-A0AA41M2S8-F1
#
_cell.length_a   1.000
_cell.length_b   1.000
_cell.length_c   1.000
_cell.angle_alpha   90.00
_cell.angle_beta   90.00
_cell.angle_gamma   90.00
#
_symmetry.space_group_name_H-M   'P 1'
#
loop_
_entity.id
_entity.type
_entity.pdbx_description
1 polymer ?
#
loop_
_entity_poly.entity_id
_entity_poly.type
_entity_poly.pdbx_seq_one_letter_code
_entity_poly.pdbx_strand_id
1 'polypeptide(L)'
;MDDLGVSTGVLEYDGETDVLENYILDMSRDVFVVDDHNHALAGWTAALYEGLFDSKPTLIHVDYHEDSANPPEDFNTSLPTDCQTLEQHVHLLEIDEFIEAGKTWDLYDEVVNIGVQSHYTDLDQDLYRMEKASKHSDEVILDVDMDVYNRNDLTDDFDLRLADAVSKSEFTSFATSPGYVQDQEEIIEKIKGIMAGADRL
;
A
#
# COMPACT_ATOMS: atom_id res chain seq x y z
N MET A 1 6.55 -12.17 -25.34
CA MET A 1 5.48 -11.82 -24.38
C MET A 1 5.41 -13.01 -23.49
N ASP A 2 6.32 -13.04 -22.53
CA ASP A 2 6.31 -14.05 -21.49
C ASP A 2 5.32 -13.52 -20.43
N ASP A 3 4.36 -14.38 -20.14
CA ASP A 3 3.23 -14.21 -19.23
C ASP A 3 3.73 -13.87 -17.83
N LEU A 4 3.13 -12.89 -17.15
CA LEU A 4 3.41 -12.55 -15.74
C LEU A 4 2.94 -13.74 -14.89
N GLY A 5 3.82 -14.73 -14.72
CA GLY A 5 3.51 -16.02 -14.11
C GLY A 5 2.90 -15.88 -12.72
N VAL A 6 1.58 -16.10 -12.64
CA VAL A 6 0.80 -15.99 -11.41
C VAL A 6 1.12 -17.17 -10.48
N SER A 7 1.81 -16.90 -9.37
CA SER A 7 2.04 -17.87 -8.29
C SER A 7 0.91 -17.77 -7.26
N THR A 8 0.05 -18.78 -7.20
CA THR A 8 -0.93 -18.95 -6.12
C THR A 8 -0.23 -19.58 -4.92
N GLY A 9 0.30 -18.76 -3.99
CA GLY A 9 1.10 -19.22 -2.85
C GLY A 9 0.50 -18.84 -1.49
N VAL A 10 0.46 -19.81 -0.57
CA VAL A 10 0.10 -19.64 0.85
C VAL A 10 1.23 -18.92 1.60
N LEU A 11 0.84 -18.04 2.52
CA LEU A 11 1.69 -17.28 3.47
C LEU A 11 2.79 -18.11 4.14
N GLU A 12 4.06 -17.86 3.81
CA GLU A 12 5.23 -18.26 4.61
C GLU A 12 6.23 -17.09 4.68
N TYR A 13 6.57 -16.66 5.90
CA TYR A 13 7.60 -15.65 6.20
C TYR A 13 8.88 -16.39 6.62
N ASP A 14 9.97 -16.26 5.86
CA ASP A 14 11.21 -17.02 6.09
C ASP A 14 12.33 -16.24 6.80
N GLY A 15 12.12 -14.94 7.05
CA GLY A 15 12.98 -14.13 7.89
C GLY A 15 14.29 -13.66 7.25
N GLU A 16 14.44 -13.71 5.93
CA GLU A 16 15.56 -13.07 5.21
C GLU A 16 15.05 -11.94 4.29
N THR A 17 15.50 -10.72 4.56
CA THR A 17 15.12 -9.47 3.88
C THR A 17 16.03 -9.18 2.68
N ASP A 18 15.50 -8.43 1.70
CA ASP A 18 16.14 -7.83 0.51
C ASP A 18 15.84 -8.45 -0.87
N VAL A 19 14.76 -9.26 -1.03
CA VAL A 19 14.37 -9.72 -2.37
C VAL A 19 12.87 -9.60 -2.60
N LEU A 20 12.46 -8.95 -3.70
CA LEU A 20 11.09 -8.92 -4.23
C LEU A 20 10.50 -10.33 -4.50
N GLU A 21 11.27 -11.40 -4.35
CA GLU A 21 10.82 -12.79 -4.53
C GLU A 21 10.06 -13.36 -3.32
N ASN A 22 10.01 -12.64 -2.19
CA ASN A 22 9.36 -13.08 -0.95
C ASN A 22 7.93 -12.56 -0.75
N TYR A 23 7.28 -12.00 -1.78
CA TYR A 23 5.93 -11.43 -1.61
C TYR A 23 4.81 -12.45 -1.55
N ILE A 24 3.80 -12.06 -0.79
CA ILE A 24 2.51 -12.71 -0.73
C ILE A 24 1.55 -11.91 -1.62
N LEU A 25 1.06 -12.58 -2.66
CA LEU A 25 0.00 -12.09 -3.52
C LEU A 25 -1.27 -12.89 -3.19
N ASP A 26 -2.18 -12.33 -2.39
CA ASP A 26 -3.52 -12.91 -2.26
C ASP A 26 -4.39 -12.38 -3.40
N MET A 27 -4.26 -13.04 -4.56
CA MET A 27 -5.06 -12.78 -5.77
C MET A 27 -6.56 -13.04 -5.60
N SER A 28 -7.04 -13.51 -4.44
CA SER A 28 -8.49 -13.61 -4.22
C SER A 28 -9.15 -12.26 -3.94
N ARG A 29 -8.35 -11.21 -3.64
CA ARG A 29 -8.82 -9.86 -3.29
C ARG A 29 -7.96 -8.72 -3.86
N ASP A 30 -7.07 -9.01 -4.80
CA ASP A 30 -6.16 -8.00 -5.34
C ASP A 30 -5.36 -7.29 -4.22
N VAL A 31 -4.85 -8.09 -3.27
CA VAL A 31 -4.06 -7.64 -2.12
C VAL A 31 -2.59 -8.03 -2.29
N PHE A 32 -1.71 -7.08 -2.00
CA PHE A 32 -0.26 -7.23 -2.05
C PHE A 32 0.38 -6.89 -0.70
N VAL A 33 1.11 -7.84 -0.11
CA VAL A 33 1.81 -7.63 1.16
C VAL A 33 3.31 -7.57 0.92
N VAL A 34 3.93 -6.48 1.36
CA VAL A 34 5.35 -6.18 1.22
C VAL A 34 6.00 -5.93 2.58
N ASP A 35 7.32 -5.99 2.63
CA ASP A 35 8.12 -5.63 3.80
C ASP A 35 8.30 -4.11 3.89
N ASP A 36 9.10 -3.52 3.00
CA ASP A 36 9.37 -2.08 2.96
C ASP A 36 8.31 -1.35 2.15
N HIS A 37 7.96 -0.14 2.58
CA HIS A 37 6.78 0.55 2.07
C HIS A 37 6.91 1.03 0.62
N ASN A 38 8.12 1.43 0.21
CA ASN A 38 8.40 1.77 -1.19
C ASN A 38 8.11 0.62 -2.17
N HIS A 39 8.15 -0.64 -1.71
CA HIS A 39 7.81 -1.80 -2.53
C HIS A 39 6.33 -1.82 -2.96
N ALA A 40 5.45 -1.09 -2.26
CA ALA A 40 4.04 -0.91 -2.66
C ALA A 40 3.91 -0.33 -4.07
N LEU A 41 4.84 0.54 -4.49
CA LEU A 41 4.85 1.14 -5.83
C LEU A 41 4.94 0.08 -6.95
N ALA A 42 5.66 -1.02 -6.72
CA ALA A 42 5.72 -2.14 -7.66
C ALA A 42 4.34 -2.81 -7.79
N GLY A 43 3.64 -3.00 -6.67
CA GLY A 43 2.30 -3.55 -6.60
C GLY A 43 1.28 -2.70 -7.37
N TRP A 44 1.27 -1.39 -7.14
CA TRP A 44 0.36 -0.48 -7.87
C TRP A 44 0.61 -0.50 -9.37
N THR A 45 1.89 -0.54 -9.77
CA THR A 45 2.25 -0.59 -11.19
C THR A 45 1.82 -1.91 -11.82
N ALA A 46 1.99 -3.03 -11.12
CA ALA A 46 1.51 -4.33 -11.59
C ALA A 46 -0.03 -4.35 -11.69
N ALA A 47 -0.74 -3.81 -10.71
CA ALA A 47 -2.19 -3.69 -10.71
C ALA A 47 -2.73 -2.86 -11.88
N LEU A 48 -2.07 -1.75 -12.21
CA LEU A 48 -2.38 -0.97 -13.42
C LEU A 48 -2.20 -1.82 -14.69
N TYR A 49 -1.11 -2.60 -14.80
CA TYR A 49 -0.86 -3.42 -15.97
C TYR A 49 -1.83 -4.59 -16.14
N GLU A 50 -2.33 -5.12 -15.03
CA GLU A 50 -3.41 -6.13 -15.03
C GLU A 50 -4.80 -5.53 -15.28
N GLY A 51 -4.92 -4.20 -15.33
CA GLY A 51 -6.17 -3.49 -15.59
C GLY A 51 -7.14 -3.53 -14.41
N LEU A 52 -6.62 -3.57 -13.17
CA LEU A 52 -7.45 -3.48 -11.96
C LEU A 52 -8.05 -2.08 -11.79
N PHE A 53 -7.42 -1.06 -12.37
CA PHE A 53 -7.92 0.31 -12.40
C PHE A 53 -7.42 1.02 -13.67
N ASP A 54 -8.23 1.93 -14.22
CA ASP A 54 -7.95 2.67 -15.46
C ASP A 54 -8.30 4.18 -15.35
N SER A 55 -8.97 4.58 -14.27
CA SER A 55 -9.60 5.89 -14.08
C SER A 55 -8.71 6.90 -13.35
N LYS A 56 -7.41 6.62 -13.19
CA LYS A 56 -6.50 7.35 -12.29
C LYS A 56 -7.07 7.41 -10.87
N PRO A 57 -7.00 6.30 -10.13
CA PRO A 57 -7.67 6.16 -8.84
C PRO A 57 -7.27 7.24 -7.84
N THR A 58 -8.05 7.39 -6.78
CA THR A 58 -7.58 8.06 -5.56
C THR A 58 -6.69 7.10 -4.78
N LEU A 59 -5.49 7.53 -4.44
CA LEU A 59 -4.63 6.83 -3.49
C LEU A 59 -5.03 7.24 -2.06
N ILE A 60 -5.53 6.29 -1.28
CA ILE A 60 -5.69 6.46 0.16
C ILE A 60 -4.47 5.85 0.82
N HIS A 61 -3.64 6.68 1.44
CA HIS A 61 -2.39 6.26 2.07
C HIS A 61 -2.54 6.35 3.59
N VAL A 62 -2.54 5.18 4.23
CA VAL A 62 -2.74 4.99 5.67
C VAL A 62 -1.40 4.66 6.30
N ASP A 63 -0.82 5.62 7.02
CA ASP A 63 0.58 5.56 7.44
C ASP A 63 0.82 6.49 8.64
N TYR A 64 1.81 6.20 9.48
CA TYR A 64 2.33 7.14 10.47
C TYR A 64 3.10 8.34 9.84
N HIS A 65 3.58 8.20 8.61
CA HIS A 65 4.38 9.14 7.81
C HIS A 65 3.62 9.63 6.55
N GLU A 66 4.21 10.58 5.81
CA GLU A 66 3.59 11.14 4.58
C GLU A 66 4.13 10.54 3.30
N ASP A 67 5.35 10.00 3.37
CA ASP A 67 6.13 9.37 2.30
C ASP A 67 6.15 10.10 0.95
N SER A 68 6.15 11.43 1.06
CA SER A 68 6.07 12.36 -0.06
C SER A 68 7.36 13.18 -0.27
N ALA A 69 8.51 12.65 0.11
CA ALA A 69 9.79 13.22 -0.29
C ALA A 69 9.94 13.13 -1.82
N ASN A 70 10.70 14.05 -2.41
CA ASN A 70 10.92 14.00 -3.86
C ASN A 70 11.89 12.85 -4.18
N PRO A 71 11.63 12.07 -5.24
CA PRO A 71 12.58 11.08 -5.71
C PRO A 71 13.90 11.75 -6.17
N PRO A 72 15.00 10.98 -6.31
CA PRO A 72 16.30 11.51 -6.71
C PRO A 72 16.25 12.22 -8.07
N GLU A 73 17.17 13.17 -8.31
CA GLU A 73 17.16 14.00 -9.53
C GLU A 73 17.25 13.19 -10.83
N ASP A 74 17.85 12.00 -10.79
CA ASP A 74 17.99 11.08 -11.92
C ASP A 74 16.90 9.99 -11.98
N PHE A 75 15.85 10.11 -11.17
CA PHE A 75 14.69 9.22 -11.22
C PHE A 75 14.06 9.22 -12.62
N ASN A 76 13.82 8.02 -13.14
CA ASN A 76 13.26 7.86 -14.47
C ASN A 76 11.78 8.22 -14.46
N THR A 77 11.43 9.29 -15.16
CA THR A 77 10.05 9.80 -15.24
C THR A 77 9.13 8.97 -16.14
N SER A 78 9.67 8.02 -16.91
CA SER A 78 8.87 7.11 -17.74
C SER A 78 8.50 5.87 -16.94
N LEU A 79 7.20 5.53 -16.94
CA LEU A 79 6.71 4.30 -16.32
C LEU A 79 7.42 3.07 -16.92
N PRO A 80 8.05 2.20 -16.10
CA PRO A 80 8.78 1.02 -16.57
C PRO A 80 7.87 -0.02 -17.23
N THR A 81 8.22 -0.47 -18.43
CA THR A 81 7.40 -1.45 -19.20
C THR A 81 7.73 -2.91 -18.93
N ASP A 82 8.66 -3.20 -18.02
CA ASP A 82 9.09 -4.55 -17.65
C ASP A 82 9.44 -4.63 -16.17
N CYS A 83 9.24 -5.81 -15.57
CA CYS A 83 9.41 -6.03 -14.13
C CYS A 83 10.83 -5.75 -13.65
N GLN A 84 11.85 -6.09 -14.44
CA GLN A 84 13.24 -5.91 -14.03
C GLN A 84 13.59 -4.42 -13.89
N THR A 85 13.15 -3.59 -14.84
CA THR A 85 13.33 -2.14 -14.77
C THR A 85 12.50 -1.53 -13.64
N LEU A 86 11.28 -2.02 -13.42
CA LEU A 86 10.42 -1.57 -12.31
C LEU A 86 11.08 -1.83 -10.94
N GLU A 87 11.53 -3.05 -10.71
CA GLU A 87 12.26 -3.47 -9.51
C GLU A 87 13.49 -2.59 -9.27
N GLN A 88 14.29 -2.33 -10.31
CA GLN A 88 15.46 -1.47 -10.20
C GLN A 88 15.10 -0.05 -9.79
N HIS A 89 14.02 0.53 -10.32
CA HIS A 89 13.61 1.87 -9.92
C HIS A 89 13.04 1.91 -8.50
N VAL A 90 12.27 0.92 -8.10
CA VAL A 90 11.70 0.84 -6.75
C VAL A 90 12.82 0.74 -5.70
N HIS A 91 13.82 -0.11 -5.93
CA HIS A 91 14.99 -0.22 -5.04
C HIS A 91 15.92 1.01 -5.03
N LEU A 92 15.78 1.94 -5.98
CA LEU A 92 16.53 3.20 -5.97
C LEU A 92 15.86 4.27 -5.11
N LEU A 93 14.58 4.11 -4.79
CA LEU A 93 13.83 5.04 -3.98
C LEU A 93 14.09 4.75 -2.50
N GLU A 94 14.30 5.81 -1.73
CA GLU A 94 14.19 5.72 -0.28
C GLU A 94 12.73 5.47 0.14
N ILE A 95 12.53 4.98 1.36
CA ILE A 95 11.20 4.56 1.84
C ILE A 95 10.18 5.71 1.84
N ASP A 96 10.62 6.97 1.91
CA ASP A 96 9.76 8.15 1.94
C ASP A 96 9.60 8.86 0.58
N GLU A 97 10.03 8.26 -0.54
CA GLU A 97 10.04 8.93 -1.87
C GLU A 97 8.98 8.40 -2.87
N PHE A 98 8.36 7.26 -2.58
CA PHE A 98 7.60 6.49 -3.56
C PHE A 98 6.23 7.09 -3.93
N ILE A 99 5.64 7.93 -3.06
CA ILE A 99 4.41 8.65 -3.39
C ILE A 99 4.69 9.66 -4.52
N GLU A 100 5.74 10.47 -4.41
CA GLU A 100 6.07 11.42 -5.50
C GLU A 100 6.56 10.71 -6.77
N ALA A 101 7.20 9.55 -6.64
CA ALA A 101 7.52 8.68 -7.77
C ALA A 101 6.26 8.19 -8.50
N GLY A 102 5.26 7.69 -7.76
CA GLY A 102 3.98 7.24 -8.33
C GLY A 102 3.21 8.37 -9.03
N LYS A 103 3.24 9.59 -8.48
CA LYS A 103 2.69 10.80 -9.14
C LYS A 103 3.42 11.11 -10.45
N THR A 104 4.75 11.01 -10.45
CA THR A 104 5.58 11.23 -11.64
C THR A 104 5.20 10.26 -12.77
N TRP A 105 4.83 9.03 -12.41
CA TRP A 105 4.36 8.00 -13.34
C TRP A 105 2.86 8.06 -13.65
N ASP A 106 2.14 9.06 -13.14
CA ASP A 106 0.71 9.29 -13.40
C ASP A 106 -0.18 8.09 -12.97
N LEU A 107 0.19 7.40 -11.88
CA LEU A 107 -0.53 6.22 -11.39
C LEU A 107 -1.88 6.54 -10.72
N TYR A 108 -2.05 7.75 -10.21
CA TYR A 108 -3.24 8.21 -9.49
C TYR A 108 -3.36 9.74 -9.55
N ASP A 109 -4.56 10.28 -9.33
CA ASP A 109 -4.84 11.73 -9.46
C ASP A 109 -4.78 12.49 -8.13
N GLU A 110 -5.11 11.83 -7.02
CA GLU A 110 -5.19 12.43 -5.69
C GLU A 110 -4.60 11.49 -4.64
N VAL A 111 -3.97 12.07 -3.61
CA VAL A 111 -3.51 11.34 -2.42
C VAL A 111 -4.26 11.86 -1.20
N VAL A 112 -4.86 10.94 -0.45
CA VAL A 112 -5.55 11.21 0.81
C VAL A 112 -4.76 10.53 1.94
N ASN A 113 -3.97 11.32 2.66
CA ASN A 113 -3.17 10.85 3.79
C ASN A 113 -4.00 10.71 5.06
N ILE A 114 -3.90 9.54 5.69
CA ILE A 114 -4.59 9.09 6.90
C ILE A 114 -3.54 8.59 7.89
N GLY A 115 -3.60 8.97 9.17
CA GLY A 115 -2.71 8.41 10.20
C GLY A 115 -1.40 9.18 10.44
N VAL A 116 -1.08 10.15 9.60
CA VAL A 116 0.22 10.86 9.62
C VAL A 116 0.45 11.69 10.89
N GLN A 117 1.46 11.33 11.69
CA GLN A 117 1.73 11.98 12.98
C GLN A 117 1.95 13.50 12.91
N SER A 118 2.63 13.99 11.87
CA SER A 118 2.99 15.42 11.70
C SER A 118 1.76 16.33 11.53
N HIS A 119 0.63 15.78 11.08
CA HIS A 119 -0.59 16.54 10.74
C HIS A 119 -1.59 16.71 11.89
N TYR A 120 -1.40 16.06 13.04
CA TYR A 120 -2.53 15.89 13.96
C TYR A 120 -2.94 17.10 14.79
N THR A 121 -4.24 17.39 14.64
CA THR A 121 -5.10 17.70 15.77
C THR A 121 -6.28 16.71 15.99
N ASP A 122 -6.61 15.77 15.08
CA ASP A 122 -7.76 14.84 15.26
C ASP A 122 -7.80 13.58 14.32
N LEU A 123 -7.62 12.35 14.84
CA LEU A 123 -7.72 11.08 14.08
C LEU A 123 -9.14 10.78 13.58
N ASP A 124 -10.18 11.21 14.29
CA ASP A 124 -11.56 10.99 13.84
C ASP A 124 -11.84 11.71 12.51
N GLN A 125 -11.20 12.87 12.29
CA GLN A 125 -11.31 13.58 11.01
C GLN A 125 -10.64 12.82 9.87
N ASP A 126 -9.51 12.18 10.12
CA ASP A 126 -8.81 11.38 9.13
C ASP A 126 -9.63 10.16 8.74
N LEU A 127 -10.16 9.43 9.72
CA LEU A 127 -11.04 8.29 9.45
C LEU A 127 -12.31 8.70 8.69
N TYR A 128 -12.84 9.90 8.94
CA TYR A 128 -13.92 10.46 8.14
C TYR A 128 -13.50 10.78 6.69
N ARG A 129 -12.28 11.31 6.49
CA ARG A 129 -11.70 11.56 5.14
C ARG A 129 -11.50 10.26 4.38
N MET A 130 -11.04 9.21 5.06
CA MET A 130 -10.91 7.86 4.50
C MET A 130 -12.27 7.33 4.02
N GLU A 131 -13.29 7.33 4.90
CA GLU A 131 -14.65 6.87 4.54
C GLU A 131 -15.22 7.64 3.33
N LYS A 132 -14.97 8.95 3.27
CA LYS A 132 -15.36 9.81 2.16
C LYS A 132 -14.69 9.42 0.86
N ALA A 133 -13.36 9.28 0.86
CA ALA A 133 -12.59 8.93 -0.32
C ALA A 133 -13.02 7.55 -0.84
N SER A 134 -13.09 6.54 0.03
CA SER A 134 -13.52 5.18 -0.34
C SER A 134 -14.94 5.09 -0.91
N LYS A 135 -15.80 6.10 -0.70
CA LYS A 135 -17.20 6.09 -1.15
C LYS A 135 -17.46 6.97 -2.37
N HIS A 136 -16.63 7.99 -2.60
CA HIS A 136 -16.90 9.04 -3.57
C HIS A 136 -15.89 9.11 -4.71
N SER A 137 -14.79 8.37 -4.61
CA SER A 137 -13.88 8.12 -5.72
C SER A 137 -14.44 7.04 -6.65
N ASP A 138 -14.13 7.16 -7.94
CA ASP A 138 -14.56 6.18 -8.95
C ASP A 138 -13.77 4.86 -8.80
N GLU A 139 -12.47 4.96 -8.54
CA GLU A 139 -11.56 3.85 -8.24
C GLU A 139 -10.63 4.25 -7.09
N VAL A 140 -10.19 3.27 -6.31
CA VAL A 140 -9.35 3.49 -5.13
C VAL A 140 -8.20 2.49 -5.08
N ILE A 141 -6.99 3.01 -4.88
CA ILE A 141 -5.87 2.25 -4.36
C ILE A 141 -5.82 2.52 -2.86
N LEU A 142 -5.89 1.47 -2.06
CA LEU A 142 -5.65 1.56 -0.63
C LEU A 142 -4.21 1.12 -0.36
N ASP A 143 -3.44 2.00 0.25
CA ASP A 143 -2.08 1.71 0.66
C ASP A 143 -1.96 1.87 2.17
N VAL A 144 -1.36 0.87 2.83
CA VAL A 144 -1.34 0.78 4.29
C VAL A 144 0.06 0.43 4.77
N ASP A 145 0.74 1.37 5.41
CA ASP A 145 1.85 1.03 6.31
C ASP A 145 1.26 0.55 7.65
N MET A 146 1.68 -0.63 8.07
CA MET A 146 1.30 -1.17 9.38
C MET A 146 1.96 -0.43 10.55
N ASP A 147 2.94 0.44 10.30
CA ASP A 147 3.51 1.33 11.30
C ASP A 147 2.52 2.40 11.81
N VAL A 148 1.37 2.59 11.14
CA VAL A 148 0.24 3.41 11.63
C VAL A 148 -0.23 2.93 13.00
N TYR A 149 0.01 1.67 13.36
CA TYR A 149 -0.27 1.11 14.68
C TYR A 149 0.69 1.57 15.79
N ASN A 150 1.76 2.30 15.45
CA ASN A 150 2.61 3.00 16.42
C ASN A 150 1.93 4.24 17.02
N ARG A 151 0.78 4.66 16.47
CA ARG A 151 -0.06 5.71 17.06
C ARG A 151 -0.63 5.29 18.41
N ASN A 152 -0.68 6.23 19.34
CA ASN A 152 -1.22 6.00 20.68
C ASN A 152 -2.70 6.40 20.84
N ASP A 153 -3.32 6.92 19.77
CA ASP A 153 -4.66 7.48 19.76
C ASP A 153 -5.60 6.77 18.77
N LEU A 154 -5.24 5.56 18.30
CA LEU A 154 -6.11 4.74 17.47
C LEU A 154 -7.46 4.47 18.15
N THR A 155 -8.53 4.55 17.38
CA THR A 155 -9.88 4.23 17.84
C THR A 155 -10.11 2.73 17.91
N ASP A 156 -11.00 2.28 18.79
CA ASP A 156 -11.34 0.86 18.93
C ASP A 156 -11.93 0.25 17.63
N ASP A 157 -12.48 1.08 16.74
CA ASP A 157 -13.05 0.67 15.45
C ASP A 157 -12.08 0.82 14.27
N PHE A 158 -10.82 1.19 14.49
CA PHE A 158 -9.84 1.42 13.41
C PHE A 158 -9.72 0.22 12.45
N ASP A 159 -9.53 -0.99 12.98
CA ASP A 159 -9.42 -2.22 12.17
C ASP A 159 -10.69 -2.47 11.33
N LEU A 160 -11.87 -2.11 11.85
CA LEU A 160 -13.14 -2.23 11.12
C LEU A 160 -13.24 -1.19 10.00
N ARG A 161 -12.77 0.04 10.23
CA ARG A 161 -12.71 1.10 9.22
C ARG A 161 -11.75 0.74 8.10
N LEU A 162 -10.61 0.15 8.44
CA LEU A 162 -9.64 -0.31 7.47
C LEU A 162 -10.18 -1.49 6.66
N ALA A 163 -10.85 -2.46 7.30
CA ALA A 163 -11.52 -3.55 6.61
C ALA A 163 -12.63 -3.06 5.64
N ASP A 164 -13.38 -2.03 6.02
CA ASP A 164 -14.37 -1.39 5.15
C ASP A 164 -13.72 -0.68 3.96
N ALA A 165 -12.57 -0.02 4.15
CA ALA A 165 -11.79 0.56 3.06
C ALA A 165 -11.24 -0.51 2.10
N VAL A 166 -10.67 -1.60 2.62
CA VAL A 166 -10.20 -2.76 1.81
C VAL A 166 -11.34 -3.34 0.97
N SER A 167 -12.56 -3.42 1.53
CA SER A 167 -13.72 -3.96 0.79
C SER A 167 -14.18 -3.10 -0.40
N LYS A 168 -13.69 -1.86 -0.50
CA LYS A 168 -14.10 -0.85 -1.50
C LYS A 168 -12.97 -0.43 -2.44
N SER A 169 -11.75 -0.91 -2.22
CA SER A 169 -10.59 -0.62 -3.08
C SER A 169 -10.49 -1.61 -4.22
N GLU A 170 -10.01 -1.15 -5.37
CA GLU A 170 -9.67 -2.03 -6.50
C GLU A 170 -8.36 -2.78 -6.28
N PHE A 171 -7.46 -2.19 -5.48
CA PHE A 171 -6.20 -2.81 -5.08
C PHE A 171 -5.82 -2.36 -3.68
N THR A 172 -5.28 -3.27 -2.87
CA THR A 172 -4.72 -2.93 -1.55
C THR A 172 -3.26 -3.37 -1.44
N SER A 173 -2.37 -2.46 -1.01
CA SER A 173 -1.05 -2.80 -0.50
C SER A 173 -0.98 -2.71 1.02
N PHE A 174 -0.28 -3.65 1.65
CA PHE A 174 0.13 -3.60 3.05
C PHE A 174 1.66 -3.68 3.14
N ALA A 175 2.30 -2.73 3.83
CA ALA A 175 3.71 -2.83 4.20
C ALA A 175 3.84 -3.28 5.67
N THR A 176 4.60 -4.33 5.94
CA THR A 176 4.79 -4.83 7.31
C THR A 176 5.85 -4.05 8.09
N SER A 177 6.65 -3.25 7.38
CA SER A 177 7.61 -2.26 7.89
C SER A 177 8.44 -2.78 9.07
N PRO A 178 9.23 -3.86 8.89
CA PRO A 178 9.99 -4.50 9.98
C PRO A 178 10.99 -3.56 10.68
N GLY A 179 11.44 -2.49 10.02
CA GLY A 179 12.25 -1.43 10.63
C GLY A 179 11.50 -0.59 11.68
N TYR A 180 10.17 -0.47 11.54
CA TYR A 180 9.30 0.38 12.36
C TYR A 180 8.35 -0.41 13.26
N VAL A 181 8.03 -1.66 12.89
CA VAL A 181 7.18 -2.56 13.68
C VAL A 181 7.93 -3.83 14.06
N GLN A 182 8.13 -4.04 15.36
CA GLN A 182 9.01 -5.11 15.86
C GLN A 182 8.33 -6.48 15.90
N ASP A 183 7.02 -6.55 16.15
CA ASP A 183 6.28 -7.81 16.24
C ASP A 183 5.61 -8.16 14.90
N GLN A 184 6.39 -8.75 14.00
CA GLN A 184 5.93 -9.11 12.66
C GLN A 184 4.86 -10.21 12.68
N GLU A 185 4.90 -11.12 13.67
CA GLU A 185 3.84 -12.13 13.83
C GLU A 185 2.50 -11.46 14.17
N GLU A 186 2.49 -10.50 15.09
CA GLU A 186 1.31 -9.72 15.43
C GLU A 186 0.77 -8.93 14.22
N ILE A 187 1.65 -8.29 13.45
CA ILE A 187 1.26 -7.54 12.25
C ILE A 187 0.63 -8.44 11.18
N ILE A 188 1.21 -9.61 10.92
CA ILE A 188 0.64 -10.55 9.95
C ILE A 188 -0.73 -11.03 10.41
N GLU A 189 -0.92 -11.34 11.69
CA GLU A 189 -2.23 -11.71 12.23
C GLU A 189 -3.25 -10.57 12.13
N LYS A 190 -2.79 -9.33 12.29
CA LYS A 190 -3.62 -8.14 12.13
C LYS A 190 -4.08 -7.94 10.68
N ILE A 191 -3.18 -8.03 9.70
CA ILE A 191 -3.52 -7.99 8.27
C ILE A 191 -4.56 -9.08 7.94
N LYS A 192 -4.33 -10.32 8.37
CA LYS A 192 -5.32 -11.42 8.20
C LYS A 192 -6.67 -11.09 8.83
N GLY A 193 -6.68 -10.47 10.01
CA GLY A 193 -7.88 -10.04 10.70
C GLY A 193 -8.67 -8.99 9.92
N ILE A 194 -7.98 -7.98 9.37
CA ILE A 194 -8.54 -6.92 8.53
C ILE A 194 -9.13 -7.53 7.24
N MET A 195 -8.37 -8.37 6.54
CA MET A 195 -8.82 -9.05 5.31
C MET A 195 -10.06 -9.92 5.57
N ALA A 196 -10.04 -10.72 6.63
CA ALA A 196 -11.20 -11.52 7.01
C ALA A 196 -12.41 -10.65 7.42
N GLY A 197 -12.17 -9.45 7.95
CA GLY A 197 -13.19 -8.43 8.19
C GLY A 197 -13.82 -7.94 6.90
N ALA A 198 -13.00 -7.61 5.93
CA ALA A 198 -13.42 -7.13 4.62
C ALA A 198 -14.20 -8.20 3.83
N ASP A 199 -13.96 -9.50 4.07
CA ASP A 199 -14.75 -10.63 3.56
C ASP A 199 -16.18 -10.71 4.07
N ARG A 200 -16.48 -10.02 5.16
CA ARG A 200 -17.80 -10.06 5.80
C ARG A 200 -18.65 -8.82 5.51
N LEU A 201 -18.09 -7.82 4.84
CA LEU A 201 -18.75 -6.56 4.46
C LEU A 201 -19.30 -6.67 3.03
#